data_AF-A0A1J3E4F4-F1
#
_entry.id   AF-A0A1J3E4F4-F1
#
_cell.length_a   1.000
_cell.length_b   1.000
_cell.length_c   1.000
_cell.angle_alpha   90.00
_cell.angle_beta   90.00
_cell.angle_gamma   90.00
#
_symmetry.space_group_name_H-M   'P 1'
#
loop_
_entity.id
_entity.type
_entity.pdbx_description
1 polymer ?
#
loop_
_entity_poly.entity_id
_entity_poly.type
_entity_poly.pdbx_seq_one_letter_code
_entity_poly.pdbx_strand_id
1 'polypeptide(L)'
;SVYGLWAYDAITALALAIEEAGTGNMTFSNADAGRNASELDALGVSQYGLKLLQTLSTVHFEGLVEDFRFVNGELQPSVFEIV
;
A
#
# COMPACT_ATOMS: atom_id res chain seq x y z
N SER A 1 -6.78 -22.19 1.15
CA SER A 1 -7.34 -21.20 2.08
C SER A 1 -7.52 -19.90 1.32
N VAL A 2 -8.69 -19.25 1.40
CA VAL A 2 -8.99 -17.97 0.71
C VAL A 2 -7.95 -16.89 1.05
N TYR A 3 -7.54 -16.83 2.33
CA TYR A 3 -6.51 -15.90 2.79
C TYR A 3 -5.14 -16.07 2.12
N GLY A 4 -4.80 -17.28 1.67
CA GLY A 4 -3.53 -17.52 0.97
C GLY A 4 -3.52 -16.90 -0.42
N LEU A 5 -4.65 -16.96 -1.12
CA LEU A 5 -4.79 -16.33 -2.44
C LEU A 5 -4.83 -14.80 -2.31
N TRP A 6 -5.55 -14.26 -1.32
CA TRP A 6 -5.50 -12.82 -1.04
C TRP A 6 -4.10 -12.33 -0.67
N ALA A 7 -3.34 -13.09 0.13
CA ALA A 7 -1.96 -12.73 0.46
C ALA A 7 -1.06 -12.70 -0.79
N TYR A 8 -1.25 -13.65 -1.72
CA TYR A 8 -0.53 -13.68 -2.99
C TYR A 8 -0.85 -12.45 -3.85
N ASP A 9 -2.14 -12.15 -4.03
CA ASP A 9 -2.57 -11.01 -4.83
C ASP A 9 -2.10 -9.68 -4.18
N ALA A 10 -2.19 -9.55 -2.85
CA ALA A 10 -1.71 -8.36 -2.15
C ALA A 10 -0.19 -8.14 -2.28
N ILE A 11 0.62 -9.19 -2.21
CA ILE A 11 2.07 -9.09 -2.41
C ILE A 11 2.40 -8.74 -3.87
N THR A 12 1.68 -9.31 -4.83
CA THR A 12 1.80 -8.97 -6.25
C THR A 12 1.47 -7.50 -6.48
N ALA A 13 0.38 -7.00 -5.88
CA ALA A 13 0.00 -5.59 -5.96
C ALA A 13 1.08 -4.66 -5.39
N LEU A 14 1.64 -5.02 -4.24
CA LEU A 14 2.72 -4.27 -3.62
C LEU A 14 3.98 -4.25 -4.48
N ALA A 15 4.35 -5.38 -5.11
CA ALA A 15 5.50 -5.47 -5.99
C ALA A 15 5.34 -4.54 -7.21
N LEU A 16 4.20 -4.58 -7.89
CA LEU A 16 3.89 -3.69 -9.03
C LEU A 16 3.95 -2.21 -8.63
N ALA A 17 3.39 -1.86 -7.46
CA ALA A 17 3.41 -0.50 -6.96
C ALA A 17 4.84 0.01 -6.70
N ILE A 18 5.72 -0.85 -6.18
CA ILE A 18 7.13 -0.54 -5.92
C ILE A 18 7.92 -0.43 -7.23
N GLU A 19 7.67 -1.30 -8.21
CA GLU A 19 8.28 -1.20 -9.53
C GLU A 19 7.96 0.14 -10.20
N GLU A 20 6.69 0.56 -10.18
CA GLU A 20 6.25 1.84 -10.73
C GLU A 20 6.76 3.04 -9.93
N ALA A 21 6.73 2.96 -8.59
CA ALA A 21 7.25 4.03 -7.74
C ALA A 21 8.78 4.16 -7.86
N GLY A 22 9.47 3.10 -8.26
CA GLY A 22 10.92 2.99 -8.23
C GLY A 22 11.47 3.07 -6.81
N THR A 23 12.74 2.74 -6.61
CA THR A 23 13.35 2.69 -5.26
C THR A 23 14.18 3.94 -4.92
N GLY A 24 13.93 5.05 -5.63
CA GLY A 24 14.62 6.32 -5.38
C GLY A 24 14.04 7.06 -4.17
N ASN A 25 14.91 7.64 -3.34
CA ASN A 25 14.55 8.51 -2.22
C ASN A 25 13.66 7.85 -1.14
N MET A 26 14.05 6.65 -0.67
CA MET A 26 13.47 5.97 0.49
C MET A 26 13.94 6.59 1.82
N THR A 27 13.76 7.91 1.96
CA THR A 27 14.18 8.69 3.13
C THR A 27 12.97 9.06 4.00
N PHE A 28 13.27 9.48 5.23
CA PHE A 28 12.28 9.98 6.18
C PHE A 28 12.52 11.47 6.39
N SER A 29 11.44 12.23 6.62
CA SER A 29 11.57 13.60 7.11
C SER A 29 12.18 13.60 8.50
N ASN A 30 12.98 14.62 8.80
CA ASN A 30 13.38 14.85 10.18
C ASN A 30 12.12 15.19 10.99
N ALA A 31 11.99 14.60 12.17
CA ALA A 31 10.98 14.99 13.12
C ALA A 31 11.49 16.21 13.90
N ASP A 32 10.78 17.34 13.83
CA ASP A 32 11.06 18.51 14.66
C ASP A 32 10.49 18.30 16.07
N ALA A 33 11.10 17.37 16.80
CA ALA A 33 10.72 17.04 18.16
C ALA A 33 11.26 18.09 19.13
N GLY A 34 10.37 18.91 19.69
CA GLY A 34 10.70 19.86 20.75
C GLY A 34 11.15 19.18 22.05
N ARG A 35 11.62 19.98 23.02
CA ARG A 35 12.30 19.50 24.26
C ARG A 35 11.44 18.59 25.17
N ASN A 36 10.13 18.47 24.93
CA ASN A 36 9.19 17.62 25.67
C ASN A 36 8.34 16.72 24.74
N ALA A 37 8.78 16.52 23.51
CA ALA A 37 8.06 15.70 22.54
C ALA A 37 8.12 14.21 22.95
N SER A 38 7.03 13.48 22.73
CA SER A 38 7.03 12.04 22.95
C SER A 38 7.96 11.32 21.98
N GLU A 39 8.36 10.09 22.29
CA GLU A 39 9.16 9.28 21.37
C GLU A 39 8.46 9.07 20.01
N LEU A 40 7.12 9.07 19.98
CA LEU A 40 6.33 9.00 18.76
C LEU A 40 6.43 10.28 17.94
N ASP A 41 6.48 11.44 18.59
CA ASP A 41 6.64 12.74 17.93
C ASP A 41 8.05 12.92 17.33
N ALA A 42 9.01 12.10 17.75
CA ALA A 42 10.35 12.04 17.19
C ALA A 42 10.46 11.12 15.96
N LEU A 43 9.38 10.43 15.56
CA LEU A 43 9.38 9.59 14.36
C LEU A 43 9.24 10.43 13.09
N GLY A 44 10.16 10.23 12.16
CA GLY A 44 10.11 10.83 10.83
C GLY A 44 8.98 10.24 9.97
N VAL A 45 8.42 11.03 9.07
CA VAL A 45 7.43 10.57 8.08
C VAL A 45 8.16 10.11 6.83
N SER A 46 7.80 8.93 6.29
CA SER A 46 8.40 8.45 5.05
C SER A 46 8.07 9.40 3.89
N GLN A 47 9.11 9.95 3.25
CA GLN A 47 8.94 10.76 2.04
C GLN A 47 8.52 9.90 0.84
N TYR A 48 8.92 8.63 0.87
CA TYR A 48 8.54 7.63 -0.12
C TYR A 48 7.09 7.17 0.01
N GLY A 49 6.52 7.22 1.23
CA GLY A 49 5.18 6.72 1.51
C GLY A 49 4.08 7.35 0.65
N LEU A 50 4.15 8.65 0.37
CA LEU A 50 3.20 9.33 -0.51
C LEU A 50 3.25 8.79 -1.95
N LYS A 51 4.47 8.58 -2.48
CA LYS A 51 4.65 8.03 -3.83
C LYS A 51 4.17 6.59 -3.91
N LEU A 52 4.53 5.77 -2.92
CA LEU A 52 4.08 4.37 -2.83
C LEU A 52 2.56 4.28 -2.72
N LEU A 53 1.93 5.13 -1.92
CA LEU A 53 0.47 5.16 -1.80
C LEU A 53 -0.20 5.51 -3.13
N GLN A 54 0.34 6.49 -3.85
CA GLN A 54 -0.17 6.88 -5.17
C GLN A 54 -0.09 5.74 -6.19
N THR A 55 1.08 5.08 -6.30
CA THR A 55 1.24 3.98 -7.26
C THR A 55 0.42 2.76 -6.86
N LEU A 56 0.38 2.41 -5.59
CA LEU A 56 -0.43 1.30 -5.08
C LEU A 56 -1.93 1.51 -5.33
N SER A 57 -2.43 2.74 -5.17
CA SER A 57 -3.85 3.06 -5.42
C SER A 57 -4.26 2.92 -6.88
N THR A 58 -3.29 2.92 -7.80
CA THR A 58 -3.52 2.76 -9.25
C THR A 58 -3.23 1.34 -9.75
N VAL A 59 -2.75 0.44 -8.90
CA VAL A 59 -2.49 -0.95 -9.29
C VAL A 59 -3.79 -1.62 -9.73
N HIS A 60 -3.71 -2.26 -10.89
CA HIS A 60 -4.79 -3.03 -11.47
C HIS A 60 -4.21 -4.21 -12.24
N PHE A 61 -4.62 -5.43 -11.89
CA PHE A 61 -4.23 -6.65 -12.59
C PHE A 61 -5.22 -7.79 -12.30
N GLU A 62 -5.20 -8.83 -13.13
CA GLU A 62 -5.96 -10.06 -12.90
C GLU A 62 -5.22 -10.94 -11.86
N GLY A 63 -5.79 -11.05 -10.67
CA GLY A 63 -5.26 -11.87 -9.57
C GLY A 63 -5.75 -13.32 -9.62
N LEU A 64 -5.26 -14.13 -8.68
CA LEU A 64 -5.68 -15.54 -8.56
C LEU A 64 -7.09 -15.69 -8.01
N VAL A 65 -7.56 -14.71 -7.24
CA VAL A 65 -8.95 -14.68 -6.78
C VAL A 65 -9.81 -14.03 -7.84
N GLU A 66 -9.52 -12.77 -8.18
CA GLU A 66 -10.33 -11.90 -9.07
C GLU A 66 -9.51 -10.73 -9.65
N ASP A 67 -10.18 -9.82 -10.35
CA ASP A 67 -9.65 -8.51 -10.76
C ASP A 67 -9.24 -7.67 -9.54
N PHE A 68 -7.95 -7.51 -9.32
CA PHE A 68 -7.41 -6.81 -8.16
C PHE A 68 -7.32 -5.31 -8.44
N ARG A 69 -8.09 -4.52 -7.72
CA ARG A 69 -8.09 -3.05 -7.80
C ARG A 69 -8.53 -2.41 -6.49
N PHE A 70 -7.93 -1.27 -6.18
CA PHE A 70 -8.39 -0.43 -5.08
C PHE A 70 -9.42 0.59 -5.57
N VAL A 71 -10.51 0.75 -4.81
CA VAL A 71 -11.45 1.86 -4.97
C VAL A 71 -11.65 2.53 -3.64
N ASN A 72 -11.36 3.83 -3.58
CA ASN A 72 -11.35 4.61 -2.33
C ASN A 72 -10.44 4.00 -1.24
N GLY A 73 -9.35 3.33 -1.64
CA GLY A 73 -8.40 2.70 -0.73
C GLY A 73 -8.83 1.32 -0.20
N GLU A 74 -9.98 0.79 -0.64
CA GLU A 74 -10.47 -0.53 -0.26
C GLU A 74 -10.39 -1.47 -1.46
N LEU A 75 -10.11 -2.75 -1.19
CA LEU A 75 -10.25 -3.79 -2.21
C LEU A 75 -11.73 -3.89 -2.56
N GLN A 76 -12.08 -3.79 -3.85
CA GLN A 76 -13.48 -4.00 -4.23
C GLN A 76 -13.87 -5.45 -3.94
N PRO A 77 -14.93 -5.69 -3.15
CA PRO A 77 -15.42 -7.04 -2.94
C PRO A 77 -16.03 -7.59 -4.22
N SER A 78 -15.89 -8.90 -4.42
CA SER A 78 -16.61 -9.67 -5.45
C SER A 78 -18.09 -9.33 -5.46
N VAL A 79 -18.70 -9.30 -6.65
CA VAL A 79 -20.15 -9.45 -6.73
C VAL A 79 -20.49 -10.88 -6.33
N PHE A 80 -21.04 -11.07 -5.14
CA PHE A 80 -21.52 -12.38 -4.70
C PHE A 80 -22.73 -12.80 -5.54
N GLU A 81 -22.68 -13.97 -6.17
CA GLU A 81 -23.87 -14.64 -6.71
C GLU A 81 -24.63 -15.29 -5.55
N ILE A 82 -25.91 -14.94 -5.39
CA ILE A 82 -26.82 -15.61 -4.45
C ILE A 82 -27.69 -16.55 -5.27
N VAL A 83 -27.55 -17.86 -5.03
CA VAL A 83 -28.33 -18.94 -5.67
C VAL A 83 -29.45 -19.47 -4.80
#